data_AF-A0A2D1KKH4-F1
#
_entry.id   AF-A0A2D1KKH4-F1
#
_cell.length_a   1.000
_cell.length_b   1.000
_cell.length_c   1.000
_cell.angle_alpha   90.00
_cell.angle_beta   90.00
_cell.angle_gamma   90.00
#
_symmetry.space_group_name_H-M   'P 1'
#
loop_
_entity.id
_entity.type
_entity.pdbx_description
1 polymer ?
#
loop_
_entity_poly.entity_id
_entity_poly.type
_entity_poly.pdbx_seq_one_letter_code
_entity_poly.pdbx_strand_id
1 'polypeptide(L)'
;MGDEKIAKNIAYHDLVQLIYQQEDFEFVGVALQDNTSWRKIHWRYAAGNTSQRFRKIILRSGIGIAGLVIRTGEPFAENDLAHHQYAGYMSQPITMIEHLTSAVAIPIFDQDRLIIGVLLAGYRHQQKVTAHSGHVLQEYLQRFQ
;
A
#
# COMPACT_ATOMS: atom_id res chain seq x y z
N MET A 1 -21.23 -14.26 -2.61
CA MET A 1 -19.78 -14.16 -2.95
C MET A 1 -19.47 -13.03 -3.95
N GLY A 2 -20.35 -12.73 -4.92
CA GLY A 2 -20.19 -11.58 -5.83
C GLY A 2 -20.37 -10.22 -5.13
N ASP A 3 -21.43 -10.06 -4.35
CA ASP A 3 -21.79 -8.77 -3.74
C ASP A 3 -20.82 -8.31 -2.66
N GLU A 4 -20.32 -9.23 -1.84
CA GLU A 4 -19.32 -8.94 -0.80
C GLU A 4 -17.98 -8.46 -1.41
N LYS A 5 -17.59 -9.04 -2.56
CA LYS A 5 -16.39 -8.63 -3.29
C LYS A 5 -16.56 -7.26 -3.93
N ILE A 6 -17.76 -6.96 -4.44
CA ILE A 6 -18.11 -5.63 -4.98
C ILE A 6 -18.11 -4.60 -3.85
N ALA A 7 -18.73 -4.90 -2.70
CA ALA A 7 -18.74 -4.05 -1.52
C ALA A 7 -17.32 -3.76 -1.00
N LYS A 8 -16.47 -4.79 -0.85
CA LYS A 8 -15.05 -4.59 -0.47
C LYS A 8 -14.27 -3.76 -1.48
N ASN A 9 -14.55 -3.91 -2.78
CA ASN A 9 -13.90 -3.12 -3.82
C ASN A 9 -14.29 -1.63 -3.76
N ILE A 10 -15.57 -1.33 -3.52
CA ILE A 10 -16.07 0.03 -3.30
C ILE A 10 -15.40 0.60 -2.03
N ALA A 11 -15.38 -0.19 -0.96
CA ALA A 11 -14.82 0.21 0.32
C ALA A 11 -13.34 0.64 0.19
N TYR A 12 -12.45 -0.17 -0.40
CA TYR A 12 -11.04 0.23 -0.52
C TYR A 12 -10.80 1.43 -1.44
N HIS A 13 -11.68 1.66 -2.42
CA HIS A 13 -11.61 2.87 -3.23
C HIS A 13 -11.92 4.11 -2.37
N ASP A 14 -12.99 4.05 -1.58
CA ASP A 14 -13.40 5.15 -0.71
C ASP A 14 -12.37 5.40 0.40
N LEU A 15 -11.76 4.34 0.94
CA LEU A 15 -10.69 4.44 1.94
C LEU A 15 -9.50 5.27 1.44
N VAL A 16 -8.96 4.96 0.25
CA VAL A 16 -7.80 5.69 -0.26
C VAL A 16 -8.15 7.14 -0.58
N GLN A 17 -9.38 7.42 -1.04
CA GLN A 17 -9.84 8.78 -1.28
C GLN A 17 -9.98 9.56 0.03
N LEU A 18 -10.58 8.95 1.05
CA LEU A 18 -10.76 9.58 2.36
C LEU A 18 -9.42 9.97 2.97
N ILE A 19 -8.46 9.03 3.05
CA ILE A 19 -7.14 9.30 3.61
C ILE A 19 -6.44 10.41 2.83
N TYR A 20 -6.47 10.35 1.49
CA TYR A 20 -5.84 11.37 0.65
C TYR A 20 -6.46 12.77 0.80
N GLN A 21 -7.75 12.85 1.14
CA GLN A 21 -8.44 14.13 1.34
C GLN A 21 -8.27 14.71 2.75
N GLN A 22 -8.04 13.87 3.75
CA GLN A 22 -7.98 14.26 5.15
C GLN A 22 -6.54 14.40 5.68
N GLU A 23 -5.60 13.69 5.07
CA GLU A 23 -4.19 13.69 5.45
C GLU A 23 -3.34 14.39 4.38
N ASP A 24 -2.11 14.76 4.74
CA ASP A 24 -1.19 15.49 3.87
C ASP A 24 -0.38 14.59 2.91
N PHE A 25 -0.66 13.28 2.89
CA PHE A 25 0.01 12.33 2.01
C PHE A 25 -0.19 12.69 0.54
N GLU A 26 0.88 12.62 -0.24
CA GLU A 26 0.82 12.95 -1.67
C GLU A 26 0.39 11.75 -2.53
N PHE A 27 0.45 10.56 -1.96
CA PHE A 27 -0.01 9.32 -2.56
C PHE A 27 -0.53 8.38 -1.47
N VAL A 28 -1.66 7.73 -1.75
CA VAL A 28 -2.20 6.63 -0.95
C VAL A 28 -2.55 5.48 -1.88
N GLY A 29 -2.22 4.24 -1.53
CA GLY A 29 -2.45 3.08 -2.36
C GLY A 29 -2.78 1.82 -1.56
N VAL A 30 -3.60 0.95 -2.14
CA VAL A 30 -3.91 -0.38 -1.61
C VAL A 30 -3.45 -1.45 -2.59
N ALA A 31 -2.61 -2.35 -2.08
CA ALA A 31 -2.21 -3.58 -2.75
C ALA A 31 -2.94 -4.77 -2.13
N LEU A 32 -3.57 -5.61 -2.94
CA LEU A 32 -4.28 -6.81 -2.48
C LEU A 32 -3.65 -8.07 -3.04
N GLN A 33 -3.59 -9.11 -2.22
CA GLN A 33 -3.16 -10.43 -2.64
C GLN A 33 -4.32 -11.20 -3.27
N ASP A 34 -4.03 -11.90 -4.37
CA ASP A 34 -4.99 -12.82 -4.99
C ASP A 34 -5.12 -14.11 -4.17
N ASN A 35 -6.36 -14.61 -4.07
CA ASN A 35 -6.67 -15.90 -3.47
C ASN A 35 -6.31 -17.11 -4.37
N THR A 36 -5.42 -16.92 -5.34
CA THR A 36 -4.97 -17.97 -6.26
C THR A 36 -3.73 -18.68 -5.72
N SER A 37 -3.41 -19.85 -6.26
CA SER A 37 -2.20 -20.62 -5.91
C SER A 37 -0.90 -19.82 -6.07
N TRP A 38 -0.88 -18.84 -6.98
CA TRP A 38 0.30 -18.02 -7.27
C TRP A 38 0.46 -16.81 -6.35
N ARG A 39 -0.53 -16.49 -5.49
CA ARG A 39 -0.49 -15.42 -4.48
C ARG A 39 0.09 -14.10 -5.01
N LYS A 40 -0.36 -13.70 -6.22
CA LYS A 40 0.07 -12.44 -6.85
C LYS A 40 -0.48 -11.26 -6.06
N ILE A 41 0.29 -10.17 -6.01
CA ILE A 41 -0.09 -8.94 -5.33
C ILE A 41 -0.28 -7.85 -6.38
N HIS A 42 -1.44 -7.19 -6.33
CA HIS A 42 -1.84 -6.17 -7.29
C HIS A 42 -2.13 -4.85 -6.58
N TRP A 43 -1.55 -3.75 -7.07
CA TRP A 43 -1.99 -2.42 -6.68
C TRP A 43 -3.34 -2.12 -7.33
N ARG A 44 -4.41 -2.16 -6.54
CA ARG A 44 -5.79 -2.12 -7.06
C ARG A 44 -6.42 -0.73 -6.95
N TYR A 45 -6.10 -0.02 -5.87
CA TYR A 45 -6.66 1.29 -5.57
C TYR A 45 -5.54 2.27 -5.26
N ALA A 46 -5.72 3.51 -5.69
CA ALA A 46 -4.84 4.60 -5.34
C ALA A 46 -5.60 5.92 -5.37
N ALA A 47 -5.08 6.88 -4.62
CA ALA A 47 -5.44 8.29 -4.63
C ALA A 47 -4.15 9.13 -4.67
N GLY A 48 -4.21 10.31 -5.28
CA GLY A 48 -3.03 11.13 -5.54
C GLY A 48 -2.04 10.54 -6.55
N ASN A 49 -2.42 9.48 -7.30
CA ASN A 49 -1.55 8.85 -8.29
C ASN A 49 -1.32 9.76 -9.52
N THR A 50 -0.08 9.81 -10.00
CA THR A 50 0.32 10.60 -11.19
C THR A 50 -0.17 10.00 -12.49
N SER A 51 -0.40 8.69 -12.52
CA SER A 51 -0.90 7.98 -13.70
C SER A 51 -1.60 6.68 -13.30
N GLN A 52 -2.30 6.03 -14.23
CA GLN A 52 -2.89 4.71 -13.99
C GLN A 52 -1.88 3.55 -14.13
N ARG A 53 -0.58 3.84 -14.30
CA ARG A 53 0.46 2.80 -14.51
C ARG A 53 0.62 1.87 -13.31
N PHE A 54 0.29 2.33 -12.10
CA PHE A 54 0.33 1.49 -10.90
C PHE A 54 -0.48 0.20 -11.05
N ARG A 55 -1.58 0.23 -11.81
CA ARG A 55 -2.45 -0.94 -12.03
C ARG A 55 -1.77 -2.08 -12.79
N LYS A 56 -0.70 -1.78 -13.52
CA LYS A 56 0.10 -2.78 -14.25
C LYS A 56 1.12 -3.48 -13.36
N ILE A 57 1.32 -3.00 -12.14
CA ILE A 57 2.26 -3.59 -11.18
C ILE A 57 1.67 -4.89 -10.65
N ILE A 58 2.37 -6.00 -10.90
CA ILE A 58 2.05 -7.32 -10.39
C ILE A 58 3.30 -7.83 -9.68
N LEU A 59 3.21 -8.08 -8.38
CA LEU A 59 4.32 -8.56 -7.57
C LEU A 59 4.10 -10.03 -7.18
N ARG A 60 5.19 -10.77 -7.02
CA ARG A 60 5.19 -12.08 -6.33
C ARG A 60 5.35 -11.84 -4.83
N SER A 61 4.97 -12.83 -4.03
CA SER A 61 5.18 -12.78 -2.57
C SER A 61 6.64 -12.44 -2.23
N GLY A 62 6.84 -11.54 -1.27
CA GLY A 62 8.15 -11.12 -0.80
C GLY A 62 8.91 -10.08 -1.66
N ILE A 63 8.35 -9.64 -2.79
CA ILE A 63 8.96 -8.65 -3.68
C ILE A 63 8.33 -7.26 -3.48
N GLY A 64 9.17 -6.22 -3.45
CA GLY A 64 8.76 -4.84 -3.21
C GLY A 64 8.19 -4.61 -1.80
N ILE A 65 7.76 -3.37 -1.52
CA ILE A 65 7.22 -2.97 -0.21
C ILE A 65 6.01 -3.84 0.16
N ALA A 66 5.06 -4.02 -0.76
CA ALA A 66 3.85 -4.79 -0.48
C ALA A 66 4.16 -6.27 -0.19
N GLY A 67 5.07 -6.89 -0.95
CA GLY A 67 5.48 -8.27 -0.71
C GLY A 67 6.25 -8.44 0.59
N LEU A 68 7.06 -7.46 0.99
CA LEU A 68 7.77 -7.44 2.27
C LEU A 68 6.77 -7.43 3.44
N VAL A 69 5.86 -6.45 3.47
CA VAL A 69 4.86 -6.28 4.54
C VAL A 69 3.96 -7.51 4.65
N ILE A 70 3.52 -8.09 3.53
CA ILE A 70 2.71 -9.32 3.55
C ILE A 70 3.49 -10.51 4.12
N ARG A 71 4.77 -10.62 3.79
CA ARG A 71 5.60 -11.74 4.25
C ARG A 71 5.93 -11.64 5.74
N THR A 72 6.22 -10.44 6.24
CA THR A 72 6.63 -10.23 7.64
C THR A 72 5.46 -10.02 8.57
N GLY A 73 4.34 -9.47 8.07
CA GLY A 73 3.25 -8.98 8.90
C GLY A 73 3.58 -7.68 9.65
N GLU A 74 4.73 -7.09 9.35
CA GLU A 74 5.24 -5.91 10.04
C GLU A 74 5.09 -4.66 9.17
N PRO A 75 4.79 -3.49 9.76
CA PRO A 75 4.85 -2.21 9.07
C PRO A 75 6.22 -1.95 8.44
N PHE A 76 6.22 -1.21 7.34
CA PHE A 76 7.41 -0.69 6.67
C PHE A 76 7.38 0.84 6.72
N ALA A 77 8.53 1.47 6.97
CA ALA A 77 8.70 2.91 6.84
C ALA A 77 10.11 3.24 6.35
N GLU A 78 10.23 4.05 5.30
CA GLU A 78 11.50 4.50 4.74
C GLU A 78 11.39 5.94 4.27
N ASN A 79 12.42 6.74 4.56
CA ASN A 79 12.51 8.16 4.23
C ASN A 79 13.54 8.46 3.14
N ASP A 80 14.29 7.46 2.69
CA ASP A 80 15.26 7.56 1.61
C ASP A 80 15.07 6.45 0.57
N LEU A 81 13.89 6.44 -0.06
CA LEU A 81 13.57 5.46 -1.09
C LEU A 81 14.43 5.62 -2.35
N ALA A 82 14.99 6.81 -2.58
CA ALA A 82 15.83 7.10 -3.73
C ALA A 82 17.20 6.42 -3.63
N HIS A 83 17.85 6.43 -2.46
CA HIS A 83 19.17 5.80 -2.29
C HIS A 83 19.09 4.29 -2.05
N HIS A 84 17.94 3.76 -1.62
CA HIS A 84 17.74 2.32 -1.38
C HIS A 84 17.35 1.51 -2.63
N GLN A 85 17.37 2.10 -3.83
CA GLN A 85 17.09 1.39 -5.08
C GLN A 85 17.98 0.16 -5.32
N TYR A 86 19.16 0.09 -4.67
CA TYR A 86 20.17 -0.96 -4.85
C TYR A 86 20.31 -1.95 -3.67
N ALA A 87 19.58 -1.76 -2.57
CA ALA A 87 19.78 -2.49 -1.31
C ALA A 87 19.07 -3.87 -1.25
N GLY A 88 19.13 -4.67 -2.31
CA GLY A 88 18.65 -6.07 -2.30
C GLY A 88 17.13 -6.27 -2.33
N TYR A 89 16.32 -5.21 -2.19
CA TYR A 89 14.88 -5.23 -2.44
C TYR A 89 14.60 -5.02 -3.93
N MET A 90 14.75 -6.08 -4.71
CA MET A 90 14.47 -6.15 -6.14
C MET A 90 13.15 -5.48 -6.51
N SER A 91 13.23 -4.34 -7.21
CA SER A 91 12.13 -3.51 -7.73
C SER A 91 11.11 -3.04 -6.69
N GLN A 92 11.00 -1.73 -6.52
CA GLN A 92 9.83 -1.10 -5.90
C GLN A 92 9.06 -0.34 -7.00
N PRO A 93 8.30 -1.03 -7.88
CA PRO A 93 7.69 -0.37 -9.03
C PRO A 93 6.75 0.77 -8.65
N ILE A 94 6.09 0.67 -7.50
CA ILE A 94 5.18 1.71 -7.03
C ILE A 94 5.91 3.00 -6.69
N THR A 95 7.05 2.93 -5.99
CA THR A 95 7.81 4.12 -5.60
C THR A 95 8.46 4.77 -6.81
N MET A 96 8.89 3.98 -7.80
CA MET A 96 9.42 4.50 -9.06
C MET A 96 8.33 5.15 -9.93
N ILE A 97 7.19 4.48 -10.12
CA ILE A 97 6.10 4.98 -10.98
C ILE A 97 5.47 6.23 -10.39
N GLU A 98 5.35 6.30 -9.07
CA GLU A 98 4.74 7.42 -8.38
C GLU A 98 5.76 8.42 -7.84
N HIS A 99 7.04 8.26 -8.16
CA HIS A 99 8.14 9.17 -7.75
C HIS A 99 8.19 9.44 -6.24
N LEU A 100 7.95 8.40 -5.42
CA LEU A 100 7.94 8.52 -3.97
C LEU A 100 9.36 8.58 -3.42
N THR A 101 9.62 9.55 -2.55
CA THR A 101 10.88 9.76 -1.82
C THR A 101 10.83 9.15 -0.42
N SER A 102 9.65 9.16 0.20
CA SER A 102 9.37 8.52 1.48
C SER A 102 8.03 7.78 1.46
N ALA A 103 7.92 6.68 2.20
CA ALA A 103 6.67 5.92 2.29
C ALA A 103 6.58 5.11 3.59
N VAL A 104 5.35 4.96 4.05
CA VAL A 104 4.95 4.06 5.14
C VAL A 104 3.92 3.09 4.60
N ALA A 105 3.98 1.84 5.03
CA ALA A 105 3.04 0.80 4.62
C ALA A 105 2.70 -0.11 5.79
N ILE A 106 1.43 -0.46 5.92
CA ILE A 106 0.91 -1.32 6.99
C ILE A 106 0.14 -2.52 6.41
N PRO A 107 0.16 -3.67 7.10
CA PRO A 107 -0.62 -4.84 6.68
C PRO A 107 -2.12 -4.59 6.82
N ILE A 108 -2.90 -5.10 5.87
CA ILE A 108 -4.35 -5.18 5.95
C ILE A 108 -4.70 -6.62 6.33
N PHE A 109 -5.37 -6.79 7.46
CA PHE A 109 -5.87 -8.09 7.93
C PHE A 109 -7.34 -8.29 7.52
N ASP A 110 -7.74 -9.53 7.27
CA ASP A 110 -9.15 -9.89 7.26
C ASP A 110 -9.67 -10.26 8.67
N GLN A 111 -10.92 -10.68 8.75
CA GLN A 111 -11.60 -11.05 9.99
C GLN A 111 -10.92 -12.24 10.71
N ASP A 112 -10.27 -13.13 9.95
CA ASP A 112 -9.54 -14.29 10.47
C ASP A 112 -8.08 -13.95 10.82
N ARG A 113 -7.72 -12.66 10.83
CA ARG A 113 -6.37 -12.13 11.07
C ARG A 113 -5.34 -12.61 10.04
N LEU A 114 -5.78 -12.96 8.84
CA LEU A 114 -4.89 -13.24 7.72
C LEU A 114 -4.54 -11.95 7.00
N ILE A 115 -3.28 -11.79 6.63
CA ILE A 115 -2.84 -10.62 5.85
C ILE A 115 -3.32 -10.80 4.42
N ILE A 116 -4.22 -9.91 3.98
CA ILE A 116 -4.83 -9.93 2.64
C ILE A 116 -4.28 -8.84 1.73
N GLY A 117 -3.52 -7.90 2.26
CA GLY A 117 -3.02 -6.77 1.50
C GLY A 117 -2.18 -5.80 2.32
N VAL A 118 -1.96 -4.63 1.71
CA VAL A 118 -1.13 -3.55 2.24
C VAL A 118 -1.78 -2.22 1.91
N LEU A 119 -1.86 -1.35 2.90
CA LEU A 119 -2.16 0.07 2.73
C LEU A 119 -0.85 0.84 2.80
N LEU A 120 -0.55 1.65 1.79
CA LEU A 120 0.66 2.46 1.70
C LEU A 120 0.28 3.93 1.55
N ALA A 121 1.03 4.80 2.20
CA ALA A 121 1.01 6.23 1.93
C ALA A 121 2.43 6.76 1.81
N GLY A 122 2.61 7.83 1.06
CA GLY A 122 3.94 8.39 0.83
C GLY A 122 3.95 9.80 0.26
N TYR A 123 5.15 10.34 0.19
CA TYR A 123 5.45 11.69 -0.29
C TYR A 123 6.41 11.61 -1.49
N ARG A 124 6.31 12.60 -2.38
CA ARG A 124 7.21 12.83 -3.53
C ARG A 124 8.23 13.93 -3.24
N HIS A 125 7.91 14.83 -2.31
CA HIS A 125 8.76 15.94 -1.93
C HIS A 125 9.54 15.65 -0.63
N GLN A 126 10.06 16.67 0.03
CA GLN A 126 11.00 16.54 1.16
C GLN A 126 10.35 16.06 2.46
N GLN A 127 9.02 15.88 2.49
CA GLN A 127 8.30 15.34 3.63
C GLN A 127 8.75 13.92 3.94
N LYS A 128 8.78 13.61 5.24
CA LYS A 128 9.20 12.33 5.78
C LYS A 128 8.04 11.66 6.48
N VAL A 129 7.91 10.37 6.27
CA VAL A 129 7.04 9.54 7.10
C VAL A 129 7.63 9.38 8.49
N THR A 130 6.75 9.28 9.48
CA THR A 130 7.10 9.08 10.88
C THR A 130 6.37 7.85 11.44
N ALA A 131 6.66 7.47 12.68
CA ALA A 131 5.86 6.47 13.38
C ALA A 131 4.37 6.85 13.42
N HIS A 132 4.08 8.15 13.57
CA HIS A 132 2.70 8.65 13.54
C HIS A 132 2.00 8.38 12.20
N SER A 133 2.71 8.52 11.07
CA SER A 133 2.15 8.23 9.75
C SER A 133 1.59 6.81 9.65
N GLY A 134 2.28 5.82 10.22
CA GLY A 134 1.79 4.43 10.27
C GLY A 134 0.57 4.26 11.18
N HIS A 135 0.57 4.92 12.34
CA HIS A 135 -0.57 4.90 13.27
C HIS A 135 -1.83 5.52 12.65
N VAL A 136 -1.70 6.63 11.93
CA VAL A 136 -2.81 7.26 11.20
C VAL A 136 -3.46 6.26 10.24
N LEU A 137 -2.67 5.58 9.40
CA LEU A 137 -3.19 4.56 8.49
C LEU A 137 -3.90 3.42 9.24
N GLN A 138 -3.38 3.02 10.40
CA GLN A 138 -3.94 1.95 11.20
C GLN A 138 -5.29 2.34 11.82
N GLU A 139 -5.45 3.60 12.26
CA GLU A 139 -6.73 4.12 12.74
C GLU A 139 -7.80 4.13 11.64
N TYR A 140 -7.43 4.53 10.42
CA TYR A 140 -8.36 4.46 9.29
C TYR A 140 -8.81 3.04 8.99
N LEU A 141 -7.90 2.06 8.98
CA LEU A 141 -8.26 0.66 8.78
C LEU A 141 -9.18 0.12 9.88
N GLN A 142 -8.92 0.46 11.14
CA GLN A 142 -9.75 0.02 12.27
C GLN A 142 -11.18 0.56 12.22
N ARG A 143 -11.38 1.77 11.69
CA ARG A 143 -12.71 2.36 11.48
C ARG A 143 -13.46 1.75 10.28
N PHE A 144 -12.74 1.00 9.43
CA PHE A 144 -13.22 0.47 8.17
C PHE A 144 -13.58 -1.02 8.23
N GLN A 145 -13.21 -1.71 9.32
CA GLN A 145 -13.46 -3.13 9.60
C GLN A 145 -14.59 -3.30 10.61
#